data_AF-A0A1M5R1D2-F1
#
_entry.id   AF-A0A1M5R1D2-F1
#
_cell.length_a   1.000
_cell.length_b   1.000
_cell.length_c   1.000
_cell.angle_alpha   90.00
_cell.angle_beta   90.00
_cell.angle_gamma   90.00
#
_symmetry.space_group_name_H-M   'P 1'
#
loop_
_entity.id
_entity.type
_entity.pdbx_description
1 polymer ?
#
loop_
_entity_poly.entity_id
_entity_poly.type
_entity_poly.pdbx_seq_one_letter_code
_entity_poly.pdbx_strand_id
1 'polypeptide(L)'
;METNFRFYFDYIYFRITQAYFKWDGRTGATAIVAITMIQTLILSDVSLFILRLFYSRNETKNFTFIQWVVLIISFVLLIYNYQKYNGKYNKLRFYWKDETRRVRIGKGFLVIVSLILLWIPLILMGTLM
;
A
#
# COMPACT_ATOMS: atom_id res chain seq x y z
N MET A 1 22.98 14.23 5.55
CA MET A 1 22.10 13.64 4.52
C MET A 1 20.66 13.82 4.94
N GLU A 2 19.99 14.84 4.41
CA GLU A 2 18.55 15.02 4.62
C GLU A 2 17.82 13.83 4.00
N THR A 3 17.20 13.02 4.84
CA THR A 3 16.34 11.94 4.39
C THR A 3 14.91 12.46 4.48
N ASN A 4 14.43 12.99 3.36
CA ASN A 4 13.02 13.31 3.15
C ASN A 4 12.24 11.98 3.12
N PHE A 5 11.98 11.39 4.28
CA PHE A 5 11.11 10.23 4.40
C PHE A 5 9.70 10.67 4.03
N ARG A 6 9.12 10.03 3.02
CA ARG A 6 7.72 10.26 2.68
C ARG A 6 6.91 9.51 3.70
N PHE A 7 6.45 10.28 4.68
CA PHE A 7 5.87 9.85 5.96
C PHE A 7 4.98 8.60 5.88
N TYR A 8 4.13 8.49 4.86
CA TYR A 8 3.06 7.51 4.83
C TYR A 8 3.53 6.04 4.61
N PHE A 9 4.04 5.69 3.43
CA PHE A 9 4.45 4.30 3.15
C PHE A 9 5.70 3.88 3.93
N ASP A 10 6.60 4.81 4.22
CA ASP A 10 7.80 4.51 5.02
C ASP A 10 7.41 4.14 6.46
N TYR A 11 6.37 4.78 7.02
CA TYR A 11 5.85 4.44 8.35
C TYR A 11 5.07 3.13 8.36
N ILE A 12 4.26 2.85 7.32
CA ILE A 12 3.59 1.55 7.14
C ILE A 12 4.64 0.44 7.09
N TYR A 13 5.68 0.62 6.28
CA TYR A 13 6.77 -0.36 6.17
C TYR A 13 7.39 -0.61 7.55
N PHE A 14 7.74 0.45 8.27
CA PHE A 14 8.36 0.34 9.59
C PHE A 14 7.48 -0.42 10.58
N ARG A 15 6.20 -0.06 10.68
CA ARG A 15 5.28 -0.66 11.66
C ARG A 15 4.96 -2.12 11.34
N ILE A 16 4.72 -2.46 10.08
CA ILE A 16 4.51 -3.85 9.67
C ILE A 16 5.80 -4.65 9.88
N THR A 17 6.96 -4.14 9.46
CA THR A 17 8.23 -4.84 9.69
C THR A 17 8.52 -5.02 11.18
N GLN A 18 8.16 -4.05 12.03
CA GLN A 18 8.30 -4.18 13.49
C GLN A 18 7.39 -5.28 14.06
N ALA A 19 6.14 -5.36 13.61
CA ALA A 19 5.19 -6.39 14.04
C ALA A 19 5.62 -7.79 13.57
N TYR A 20 6.17 -7.88 12.35
CA TYR A 20 6.60 -9.14 11.73
C TYR A 20 8.10 -9.41 11.84
N PHE A 21 8.82 -8.67 12.71
CA PHE A 21 10.29 -8.73 12.78
C PHE A 21 10.80 -10.12 13.14
N LYS A 22 10.03 -10.90 13.92
CA LYS A 22 10.38 -12.28 14.30
C LYS A 22 10.47 -13.21 13.08
N TRP A 23 9.65 -12.98 12.04
CA TRP A 23 9.59 -13.83 10.85
C TRP A 23 10.47 -13.27 9.71
N ASP A 24 10.42 -11.96 9.47
CA ASP A 24 11.09 -11.34 8.32
C ASP A 24 12.48 -10.78 8.66
N GLY A 25 12.77 -10.55 9.94
CA GLY A 25 13.98 -9.85 10.36
C GLY A 25 14.11 -8.47 9.70
N ARG A 26 15.30 -8.18 9.16
CA ARG A 26 15.65 -6.86 8.62
C ARG A 26 15.16 -6.64 7.19
N THR A 27 14.75 -7.68 6.48
CA THR A 27 14.31 -7.59 5.07
C THR A 27 12.92 -6.95 4.96
N GLY A 28 12.02 -7.24 5.92
CA GLY A 28 10.67 -6.68 5.97
C GLY A 28 9.80 -7.12 4.79
N ALA A 29 9.95 -8.38 4.35
CA ALA A 29 9.25 -8.93 3.18
C ALA A 29 7.72 -8.76 3.27
N THR A 30 7.11 -9.06 4.41
CA THR A 30 5.66 -8.88 4.64
C THR A 30 5.24 -7.42 4.47
N ALA A 31 6.07 -6.49 4.95
CA ALA A 31 5.79 -5.06 4.84
C ALA A 31 5.90 -4.56 3.40
N ILE A 32 6.86 -5.07 2.63
CA ILE A 32 7.00 -4.79 1.19
C ILE A 32 5.76 -5.27 0.44
N VAL A 33 5.36 -6.52 0.66
CA VAL A 33 4.17 -7.10 0.03
C VAL A 33 2.92 -6.32 0.40
N ALA A 34 2.73 -5.98 1.68
CA ALA A 34 1.59 -5.20 2.14
C ALA A 34 1.50 -3.82 1.45
N ILE A 35 2.62 -3.11 1.31
CA ILE A 35 2.65 -1.81 0.59
C ILE A 35 2.31 -2.00 -0.88
N THR A 36 2.85 -3.03 -1.53
CA THR A 36 2.51 -3.34 -2.92
C THR A 36 1.02 -3.62 -3.05
N MET A 37 0.42 -4.43 -2.16
CA MET A 37 -1.01 -4.71 -2.17
C MET A 37 -1.85 -3.43 -2.04
N ILE A 38 -1.47 -2.51 -1.15
CA ILE A 38 -2.11 -1.20 -1.00
C ILE A 38 -2.06 -0.41 -2.31
N GLN A 39 -0.89 -0.32 -2.93
CA GLN A 39 -0.73 0.43 -4.19
C GLN A 39 -1.49 -0.22 -5.35
N THR A 40 -1.51 -1.56 -5.41
CA THR A 40 -2.31 -2.33 -6.39
C THR A 40 -3.80 -2.10 -6.20
N LEU A 41 -4.28 -2.03 -4.96
CA LEU A 41 -5.69 -1.73 -4.67
C LEU A 41 -6.06 -0.31 -5.13
N ILE A 42 -5.22 0.69 -4.82
CA ILE A 42 -5.40 2.07 -5.31
C ILE A 42 -5.45 2.10 -6.84
N LEU A 43 -4.52 1.41 -7.51
CA LEU A 43 -4.50 1.34 -8.97
C LEU A 43 -5.76 0.69 -9.53
N SER A 44 -6.23 -0.38 -8.90
CA SER A 44 -7.48 -1.05 -9.26
C SER A 44 -8.68 -0.12 -9.12
N ASP A 45 -8.79 0.60 -7.99
CA ASP A 45 -9.88 1.55 -7.74
C ASP A 45 -9.89 2.67 -8.77
N VAL A 46 -8.73 3.26 -9.06
CA VAL A 46 -8.60 4.32 -10.08
C VAL A 46 -8.95 3.79 -11.46
N SER A 47 -8.48 2.59 -11.82
CA SER A 47 -8.76 1.98 -13.12
C SER A 47 -10.24 1.68 -13.30
N LEU A 48 -10.89 1.12 -12.27
CA LEU A 48 -12.33 0.85 -12.26
C LEU A 48 -13.15 2.14 -12.31
N PHE A 49 -12.75 3.16 -11.56
CA PHE A 49 -13.41 4.46 -11.58
C PHE A 49 -13.35 5.09 -12.98
N ILE A 50 -12.17 5.10 -13.62
CA ILE A 50 -12.00 5.61 -14.99
C ILE A 50 -12.89 4.83 -15.96
N LEU A 51 -12.90 3.50 -15.90
CA LEU A 51 -13.73 2.69 -16.78
C LEU A 51 -15.22 3.02 -16.64
N ARG A 52 -15.69 3.24 -15.40
CA ARG A 52 -17.09 3.61 -15.13
C ARG A 52 -17.48 5.00 -15.64
N LEU A 53 -16.53 5.92 -15.82
CA LEU A 53 -16.83 7.23 -16.41
C LEU A 53 -17.20 7.13 -17.90
N PHE A 54 -16.75 6.08 -18.60
CA PHE A 54 -16.90 5.96 -20.05
C PHE A 54 -17.76 4.76 -20.48
N TYR A 55 -17.92 3.74 -19.64
CA TYR A 55 -18.55 2.48 -20.01
C TYR A 55 -19.59 2.01 -18.99
N SER A 56 -20.64 1.37 -19.50
CA SER A 56 -21.61 0.66 -18.67
C SER A 56 -21.00 -0.62 -18.08
N ARG A 57 -21.61 -1.15 -17.01
CA ARG A 57 -21.14 -2.36 -16.31
C ARG A 57 -20.95 -3.57 -17.24
N ASN A 58 -21.80 -3.72 -18.24
CA ASN A 58 -21.71 -4.84 -19.20
C ASN A 58 -20.57 -4.67 -20.20
N GLU A 59 -20.27 -3.43 -20.59
CA GLU A 59 -19.15 -3.13 -21.50
C GLU A 59 -17.80 -3.27 -20.79
N THR A 60 -17.72 -2.91 -19.50
CA THR A 60 -16.50 -3.03 -18.69
C THR A 60 -15.96 -4.46 -18.63
N LYS A 61 -16.83 -5.48 -18.68
CA LYS A 61 -16.43 -6.90 -18.64
C LYS A 61 -15.55 -7.32 -19.81
N ASN A 62 -15.63 -6.62 -20.94
CA ASN A 62 -14.86 -6.94 -22.14
C ASN A 62 -13.43 -6.36 -22.10
N PHE A 63 -13.10 -5.51 -21.12
CA PHE A 63 -11.79 -4.86 -21.01
C PHE A 63 -10.79 -5.68 -20.17
N THR A 64 -10.56 -6.94 -20.54
CA THR A 64 -9.58 -7.81 -19.87
C THR A 64 -8.14 -7.30 -19.97
N PHE A 65 -7.82 -6.48 -21.00
CA PHE A 65 -6.51 -5.85 -21.16
C PHE A 65 -6.11 -4.98 -19.95
N ILE A 66 -7.05 -4.26 -19.34
CA ILE A 66 -6.75 -3.39 -18.20
C ILE A 66 -6.30 -4.19 -16.98
N GLN A 67 -6.83 -5.40 -16.80
CA GLN A 67 -6.39 -6.30 -15.72
C GLN A 67 -4.92 -6.70 -15.90
N TRP A 68 -4.50 -7.00 -17.14
CA TRP A 68 -3.11 -7.28 -17.45
C TRP A 68 -2.20 -6.08 -17.21
N VAL A 69 -2.64 -4.88 -17.58
CA VAL A 69 -1.89 -3.64 -17.31
C VAL A 69 -1.71 -3.44 -15.81
N VAL A 70 -2.79 -3.56 -15.01
CA VAL A 70 -2.71 -3.43 -13.54
C VAL A 70 -1.79 -4.50 -12.94
N LEU A 71 -1.82 -5.73 -13.44
CA LEU A 71 -0.93 -6.81 -12.99
C LEU A 71 0.54 -6.50 -13.27
N ILE A 72 0.87 -6.05 -14.48
CA ILE A 72 2.23 -5.68 -14.86
C ILE A 72 2.73 -4.52 -13.99
N ILE A 73 1.90 -3.48 -13.81
CA ILE A 73 2.26 -2.33 -12.95
C ILE A 73 2.46 -2.79 -11.51
N SER A 74 1.63 -3.70 -11.00
CA SER A 74 1.76 -4.26 -9.65
C SER A 74 3.08 -5.03 -9.47
N PHE A 75 3.51 -5.77 -10.49
CA PHE A 75 4.80 -6.47 -10.47
C PHE A 75 5.98 -5.48 -10.48
N VAL A 76 5.89 -4.42 -11.29
CA VAL A 76 6.88 -3.33 -11.29
C VAL A 76 6.94 -2.63 -9.94
N LEU A 77 5.78 -2.37 -9.31
CA LEU A 77 5.71 -1.79 -7.97
C LEU A 77 6.31 -2.71 -6.90
N LEU A 78 6.12 -4.03 -7.02
CA LEU A 78 6.75 -4.98 -6.11
C LEU A 78 8.28 -4.89 -6.17
N ILE A 79 8.85 -4.88 -7.38
CA ILE A 79 10.30 -4.73 -7.60
C ILE A 79 10.78 -3.38 -7.05
N TYR A 80 10.06 -2.30 -7.36
CA TYR A 80 10.38 -0.97 -6.86
C TYR A 80 10.36 -0.90 -5.32
N ASN A 81 9.31 -1.42 -4.68
CA ASN A 81 9.19 -1.43 -3.23
C ASN A 81 10.25 -2.33 -2.58
N TYR A 82 10.58 -3.46 -3.21
CA TYR A 82 11.67 -4.32 -2.76
C TYR A 82 13.00 -3.56 -2.77
N GLN A 83 13.37 -2.94 -3.89
CA GLN A 83 14.58 -2.12 -3.97
C GLN A 83 14.55 -0.93 -2.99
N LYS A 84 13.38 -0.32 -2.80
CA LYS A 84 13.21 0.84 -1.92
C LYS A 84 13.37 0.47 -0.45
N TYR A 85 12.82 -0.64 0.03
CA TYR A 85 12.66 -0.91 1.46
C TYR A 85 13.51 -2.05 2.01
N ASN A 86 13.94 -3.00 1.17
CA ASN A 86 14.68 -4.17 1.64
C ASN A 86 15.89 -3.77 2.50
N GLY A 87 15.98 -4.33 3.71
CA GLY A 87 17.07 -4.04 4.65
C GLY A 87 16.99 -2.69 5.37
N LYS A 88 16.01 -1.81 5.06
CA LYS A 88 15.94 -0.44 5.60
C LYS A 88 15.31 -0.33 6.98
N TYR A 89 14.90 -1.43 7.60
CA TYR A 89 14.24 -1.42 8.91
C TYR A 89 15.03 -0.64 9.97
N ASN A 90 16.34 -0.89 10.11
CA ASN A 90 17.15 -0.24 11.14
C ASN A 90 17.24 1.29 10.95
N LYS A 91 17.30 1.74 9.69
CA LYS A 91 17.31 3.17 9.36
C LYS A 91 16.03 3.85 9.82
N LEU A 92 14.89 3.22 9.57
CA LEU A 92 13.57 3.72 9.95
C LEU A 92 13.33 3.60 11.45
N ARG A 93 13.79 2.51 12.07
CA ARG A 93 13.79 2.35 13.53
C ARG A 93 14.56 3.47 14.20
N PHE A 94 15.73 3.85 13.69
CA PHE A 94 16.50 4.97 14.25
C PHE A 94 15.74 6.30 14.15
N TYR A 95 15.00 6.51 13.06
CA TYR A 95 14.21 7.72 12.85
C TYR A 95 12.97 7.81 13.76
N TRP A 96 12.27 6.69 14.01
CA TRP A 96 11.06 6.65 14.85
C TRP A 96 11.26 6.07 16.25
N LYS A 97 12.50 5.92 16.73
CA LYS A 97 12.79 5.34 18.06
C LYS A 97 12.23 6.19 19.21
N ASP A 98 12.31 7.52 19.08
CA ASP A 98 11.95 8.48 20.13
C ASP A 98 10.49 8.97 20.01
N GLU A 99 9.66 8.24 19.26
CA GLU A 99 8.26 8.60 19.06
C GLU A 99 7.43 8.38 20.34
N THR A 100 6.83 9.46 20.86
CA THR A 100 5.97 9.42 22.05
C THR A 100 4.79 8.48 21.87
N ARG A 101 4.29 7.90 22.97
CA ARG A 101 3.18 6.93 22.95
C ARG A 101 1.94 7.47 22.23
N ARG A 102 1.58 8.74 22.45
CA ARG A 102 0.42 9.38 21.82
C ARG A 102 0.58 9.50 20.30
N VAL A 103 1.74 9.96 19.84
CA VAL A 103 2.03 10.09 18.39
C VAL A 103 2.02 8.72 17.72
N ARG A 104 2.62 7.71 18.37
CA ARG A 104 2.63 6.33 17.90
C ARG A 104 1.22 5.77 17.68
N ILE A 105 0.33 5.94 18.65
CA ILE A 105 -1.06 5.48 18.56
C ILE A 105 -1.78 6.21 17.43
N GLY A 106 -1.67 7.54 17.36
CA GLY A 106 -2.32 8.34 16.32
C GLY A 106 -1.89 7.92 14.91
N LYS A 107 -0.59 7.78 14.67
CA LYS A 107 -0.07 7.34 13.36
C LYS A 107 -0.40 5.89 13.04
N GLY A 108 -0.37 5.00 14.04
CA GLY A 108 -0.81 3.62 13.87
C GLY A 108 -2.29 3.51 13.50
N PHE A 109 -3.14 4.31 14.15
CA PHE A 109 -4.57 4.41 13.81
C PHE A 109 -4.77 4.94 12.38
N LEU A 110 -4.03 5.96 11.96
CA LEU A 110 -4.07 6.46 10.57
C LEU A 110 -3.74 5.36 9.55
N VAL A 111 -2.76 4.50 9.84
CA VAL A 111 -2.45 3.34 8.98
C VAL A 111 -3.66 2.40 8.88
N ILE A 112 -4.26 2.03 10.01
CA ILE A 112 -5.43 1.12 10.01
C ILE A 112 -6.62 1.73 9.27
N VAL A 113 -6.96 2.99 9.58
CA VAL A 113 -8.05 3.71 8.92
C VAL A 113 -7.82 3.75 7.42
N SER A 114 -6.60 4.05 6.99
CA SER A 114 -6.28 4.13 5.57
C SER A 114 -6.39 2.79 4.84
N LEU A 115 -6.05 1.68 5.51
CA LEU A 115 -6.24 0.34 4.95
C LEU A 115 -7.72 0.02 4.77
N ILE A 116 -8.57 0.39 5.73
CA ILE A 116 -10.02 0.14 5.67
C ILE A 116 -10.67 1.02 4.60
N LEU A 117 -10.31 2.30 4.54
CA LEU A 117 -10.87 3.26 3.60
C LEU A 117 -10.65 2.88 2.14
N LEU A 118 -9.56 2.18 1.83
CA LEU A 118 -9.27 1.69 0.48
C LEU A 118 -10.25 0.63 -0.02
N TRP A 119 -10.97 -0.07 0.85
CA TRP A 119 -11.97 -1.05 0.42
C TRP A 119 -13.32 -0.41 0.10
N ILE A 120 -13.58 0.81 0.60
CA ILE A 120 -14.88 1.47 0.44
C ILE A 120 -15.20 1.72 -1.03
N PRO A 121 -14.33 2.33 -1.87
CA PRO A 121 -14.62 2.57 -3.28
C PRO A 121 -14.93 1.27 -4.01
N LEU A 122 -14.14 0.22 -3.78
CA LEU A 122 -14.34 -1.09 -4.39
C LEU A 122 -15.70 -1.69 -4.03
N ILE A 123 -16.09 -1.66 -2.75
CA ILE A 123 -17.37 -2.17 -2.28
C ILE A 123 -18.53 -1.35 -2.85
N LEU A 124 -18.45 -0.01 -2.82
CA LEU A 124 -19.49 0.86 -3.36
C LEU A 124 -19.67 0.61 -4.86
N MET A 125 -18.57 0.51 -5.62
CA MET A 125 -18.65 0.18 -7.04
C MET A 125 -19.21 -1.22 -7.28
N GLY A 126 -18.88 -2.21 -6.43
CA GLY A 126 -19.38 -3.58 -6.59
C GLY A 126 -20.84 -3.79 -6.20
N THR A 127 -21.35 -3.07 -5.20
CA THR A 127 -22.66 -3.31 -4.57
C THR A 127 -23.76 -2.34 -5.00
N LEU A 128 -23.44 -1.06 -5.19
CA LEU A 128 -24.47 -0.04 -5.39
C LEU A 128 -24.95 0.09 -6.84
N MET A 129 -24.31 -0.55 -7.83
CA MET A 129 -24.67 -0.46 -9.25
C MET A 129 -24.20 -1.68 -10.05
#